data_AF-A0A920PHA7-F1
#
_entry.id   AF-A0A920PHA7-F1
#
_cell.length_a   1.000
_cell.length_b   1.000
_cell.length_c   1.000
_cell.angle_alpha   90.00
_cell.angle_beta   90.00
_cell.angle_gamma   90.00
#
_symmetry.space_group_name_H-M   'P 1'
#
loop_
_entity.id
_entity.type
_entity.pdbx_description
1 polymer ?
#
loop_
_entity_poly.entity_id
_entity_poly.type
_entity_poly.pdbx_seq_one_letter_code
_entity_poly.pdbx_strand_id
1 'polypeptide(L)'
;MASDNPLLVGFKNPIDYRGIAHDKVRYVGEPVAVVCATDRYLAEDAAAKVRVAYDPLPAVVDPVDATQLDAPLLHEAAGSNVISHREFAHGNTDAAFEAATHTCELDIRYPRNAITPMEGYAVVAEYKSEDSGYDVMSNFQGPFSVHTVMAMALNVKSSKLRHRSPPNSGGSFGSKLTIFPYIVVLCICARLTSRPVKWIEDRLEHLSASSVAPNRVTHVEAAYHTDGTVQALRLKHWDDHGAYLRAPMPAPIYRMHGLSTNGYAIENVDVINQIILT
;
A
#
# COMPACT_ATOMS: atom_id res chain seq x y z
N MET A 1 8.51 22.01 16.63
CA MET A 1 7.31 21.33 16.08
C MET A 1 7.64 19.84 15.98
N ALA A 2 6.75 18.95 16.39
CA ALA A 2 6.94 17.53 16.12
C ALA A 2 6.71 17.31 14.61
N SER A 3 7.77 17.01 13.86
CA SER A 3 7.71 16.81 12.41
C SER A 3 7.59 15.33 12.08
N ASP A 4 6.61 14.95 11.25
CA ASP A 4 6.52 13.66 10.58
C ASP A 4 7.14 13.76 9.19
N ASN A 5 8.41 13.38 9.03
CA ASN A 5 9.01 13.37 7.69
C ASN A 5 8.31 12.29 6.83
N PRO A 6 8.21 12.49 5.49
CA PRO A 6 7.68 11.46 4.60
C PRO A 6 8.36 10.11 4.79
N LEU A 7 7.56 9.06 4.79
CA LEU A 7 8.02 7.69 4.82
C LEU A 7 8.64 7.36 3.46
N LEU A 8 9.89 6.86 3.49
CA LEU A 8 10.60 6.49 2.28
C LEU A 8 9.85 5.41 1.49
N VAL A 9 9.50 5.72 0.25
CA VAL A 9 8.95 4.78 -0.73
C VAL A 9 10.08 4.33 -1.65
N GLY A 10 10.14 3.03 -1.97
CA GLY A 10 11.21 2.43 -2.79
C GLY A 10 11.22 2.84 -4.27
N PHE A 11 10.39 3.81 -4.67
CA PHE A 11 10.30 4.36 -6.02
C PHE A 11 10.62 5.85 -5.98
N LYS A 12 11.41 6.32 -6.96
CA LYS A 12 11.73 7.75 -7.13
C LYS A 12 10.57 8.46 -7.83
N ASN A 13 9.43 8.55 -7.15
CA ASN A 13 8.30 9.35 -7.57
C ASN A 13 8.08 10.48 -6.55
N PRO A 14 7.65 11.67 -6.96
CA PRO A 14 7.43 12.81 -6.07
C PRO A 14 6.11 12.65 -5.28
N ILE A 15 6.01 11.57 -4.51
CA ILE A 15 4.84 11.19 -3.73
C ILE A 15 5.26 11.14 -2.26
N ASP A 16 4.74 12.09 -1.49
CA ASP A 16 4.94 12.15 -0.05
C ASP A 16 3.95 11.22 0.64
N TYR A 17 4.44 10.13 1.24
CA TYR A 17 3.62 9.25 2.06
C TYR A 17 3.80 9.58 3.55
N ARG A 18 2.71 9.94 4.23
CA ARG A 18 2.70 10.35 5.65
C ARG A 18 1.71 9.51 6.45
N GLY A 19 1.85 9.53 7.78
CA GLY A 19 0.95 8.77 8.66
C GLY A 19 -0.41 9.44 8.91
N ILE A 20 -0.54 10.70 8.51
CA ILE A 20 -1.75 11.52 8.58
C ILE A 20 -1.80 12.39 7.32
N ALA A 21 -2.98 12.78 6.86
CA ALA A 21 -3.14 13.65 5.71
C ALA A 21 -2.56 15.05 6.00
N HIS A 22 -1.83 15.59 5.02
CA HIS A 22 -1.40 16.99 4.97
C HIS A 22 -2.04 17.61 3.72
N ASP A 23 -2.69 18.76 3.89
CA ASP A 23 -3.35 19.59 2.87
C ASP A 23 -4.51 18.93 2.08
N LYS A 24 -4.40 17.66 1.71
CA LYS A 24 -5.34 16.90 0.88
C LYS A 24 -5.53 15.49 1.45
N VAL A 25 -6.79 15.08 1.58
CA VAL A 25 -7.18 13.68 1.81
C VAL A 25 -7.34 12.98 0.47
N ARG A 26 -6.81 11.76 0.36
CA ARG A 26 -6.72 10.99 -0.87
C ARG A 26 -7.55 9.72 -0.86
N TYR A 27 -8.06 9.30 0.30
CA TYR A 27 -8.99 8.17 0.39
C TYR A 27 -9.92 8.29 1.60
N VAL A 28 -11.08 7.63 1.52
CA VAL A 28 -12.02 7.53 2.65
C VAL A 28 -11.38 6.70 3.76
N GLY A 29 -11.24 7.29 4.95
CA GLY A 29 -10.58 6.65 6.10
C GLY A 29 -9.14 7.11 6.31
N GLU A 30 -8.59 8.00 5.48
CA GLU A 30 -7.29 8.60 5.77
C GLU A 30 -7.33 9.44 7.05
N PRO A 31 -6.42 9.22 8.02
CA PRO A 31 -6.41 10.00 9.25
C PRO A 31 -6.17 11.49 8.98
N VAL A 32 -6.93 12.35 9.63
CA VAL A 32 -6.78 13.83 9.55
C VAL A 32 -6.48 14.50 10.89
N ALA A 33 -6.77 13.81 12.00
CA ALA A 33 -6.47 14.25 13.35
C ALA A 33 -6.22 13.05 14.25
N VAL A 34 -5.52 13.26 15.38
CA VAL A 34 -5.34 12.27 16.43
C VAL A 34 -5.76 12.88 17.75
N VAL A 35 -6.57 12.14 18.51
CA VAL A 35 -7.01 12.55 19.85
C VAL A 35 -6.37 11.64 20.89
N CYS A 36 -5.66 12.23 21.84
CA CYS A 36 -5.11 11.52 22.99
C CYS A 36 -5.91 11.89 24.25
N ALA A 37 -6.39 10.88 24.96
CA ALA A 37 -7.05 11.04 26.25
C ALA A 37 -6.56 9.99 27.25
N THR A 38 -6.93 10.15 28.52
CA THR A 38 -6.58 9.19 29.59
C THR A 38 -7.40 7.90 29.53
N ASP A 39 -8.46 7.89 28.72
CA ASP A 39 -9.40 6.79 28.57
C ASP A 39 -9.88 6.73 27.10
N ARG A 40 -10.18 5.52 26.60
CA ARG A 40 -10.59 5.32 25.21
C ARG A 40 -11.95 5.97 24.90
N TYR A 41 -12.91 5.87 25.80
CA TYR A 41 -14.25 6.44 25.59
C TYR A 41 -14.16 7.98 25.50
N LEU A 42 -13.34 8.59 26.35
CA LEU A 42 -13.06 10.04 26.25
C LEU A 42 -12.38 10.43 24.94
N ALA A 43 -11.50 9.58 24.41
CA ALA A 43 -10.86 9.84 23.11
C ALA A 43 -11.88 9.81 21.96
N GLU A 44 -12.82 8.86 21.96
CA GLU A 44 -13.89 8.76 20.97
C GLU A 44 -14.87 9.94 21.07
N ASP A 45 -15.29 10.32 22.27
CA ASP A 45 -16.16 11.49 22.51
C ASP A 45 -15.51 12.79 22.04
N ALA A 46 -14.21 12.94 22.26
CA ALA A 46 -13.46 14.11 21.82
C ALA A 46 -13.19 14.08 20.31
N ALA A 47 -12.92 12.92 19.71
CA ALA A 47 -12.78 12.76 18.26
C ALA A 47 -14.06 13.16 17.52
N ALA A 48 -15.24 12.78 18.04
CA ALA A 48 -16.54 13.18 17.47
C ALA A 48 -16.78 14.71 17.49
N LYS A 49 -16.02 15.47 18.28
CA LYS A 49 -16.10 16.94 18.35
C LYS A 49 -15.14 17.64 17.41
N VAL A 50 -14.21 16.92 16.79
CA VAL A 50 -13.30 17.48 15.79
C VAL A 50 -14.10 17.89 14.56
N ARG A 51 -13.94 19.14 14.12
CA ARG A 51 -14.57 19.67 12.92
C ARG A 51 -13.52 19.86 11.84
N VAL A 52 -13.75 19.28 10.68
CA VAL A 52 -12.90 19.43 9.50
C VAL A 52 -13.76 19.99 8.37
N ALA A 53 -13.27 21.04 7.71
CA ALA A 53 -13.88 21.58 6.51
C ALA A 53 -13.15 21.03 5.29
N TYR A 54 -13.90 20.50 4.33
CA TYR A 54 -13.37 19.94 3.08
C TYR A 54 -13.85 20.76 1.90
N ASP A 55 -12.99 20.91 0.90
CA ASP A 55 -13.37 21.26 -0.46
C ASP A 55 -13.33 19.97 -1.31
N PRO A 56 -14.49 19.37 -1.65
CA PRO A 56 -14.51 18.09 -2.35
C PRO A 56 -13.87 18.18 -3.73
N LEU A 57 -12.97 17.24 -4.02
CA LEU A 57 -12.29 17.13 -5.31
C LEU A 57 -12.85 15.95 -6.11
N PRO A 58 -12.79 15.99 -7.46
CA PRO A 58 -13.12 14.82 -8.26
C PRO A 58 -12.15 13.68 -7.96
N ALA A 59 -12.68 12.46 -7.89
CA ALA A 59 -11.91 11.24 -7.62
C ALA A 59 -12.08 10.25 -8.76
N VAL A 60 -11.08 9.39 -8.97
CA VAL A 60 -11.10 8.31 -9.96
C VAL A 60 -10.75 7.00 -9.27
N VAL A 61 -11.69 6.04 -9.29
CA VAL A 61 -11.55 4.77 -8.53
C VAL A 61 -11.35 3.55 -9.43
N ASP A 62 -11.57 3.71 -10.74
CA ASP A 62 -11.28 2.65 -11.71
C ASP A 62 -9.84 2.81 -12.22
N PRO A 63 -9.01 1.76 -12.15
CA PRO A 63 -7.60 1.89 -12.53
C PRO A 63 -7.38 2.06 -14.04
N VAL A 64 -8.35 1.68 -14.90
CA VAL A 64 -8.25 1.93 -16.35
C VAL A 64 -8.60 3.38 -16.64
N ASP A 65 -9.66 3.89 -16.01
CA ASP A 65 -10.05 5.31 -16.13
C ASP A 65 -8.97 6.24 -15.57
N ALA A 66 -8.31 5.84 -14.48
CA ALA A 66 -7.20 6.61 -13.89
C ALA A 66 -5.99 6.75 -14.83
N THR A 67 -5.87 5.93 -15.88
CA THR A 67 -4.80 6.06 -16.89
C THR A 67 -5.09 7.10 -17.96
N GLN A 68 -6.32 7.63 -18.04
CA GLN A 68 -6.69 8.61 -19.06
C GLN A 68 -6.01 9.95 -18.80
N LEU A 69 -5.72 10.70 -19.88
CA LEU A 69 -4.98 11.97 -19.81
C LEU A 69 -5.75 13.07 -19.06
N ASP A 70 -7.08 13.01 -19.07
CA ASP A 70 -7.99 13.94 -18.41
C ASP A 70 -8.46 13.46 -17.03
N ALA A 71 -7.97 12.30 -16.55
CA ALA A 71 -8.29 11.80 -15.23
C ALA A 71 -7.76 12.75 -14.14
N PRO A 72 -8.53 12.99 -13.05
CA PRO A 72 -8.04 13.72 -11.90
C PRO A 72 -6.73 13.12 -11.37
N LEU A 73 -5.70 13.95 -11.23
CA LEU A 73 -4.42 13.52 -10.67
C LEU A 73 -4.53 13.40 -9.15
N LEU A 74 -4.18 12.23 -8.63
CA LEU A 74 -4.17 12.01 -7.19
C LEU A 74 -2.99 12.72 -6.52
N HIS A 75 -1.83 12.67 -7.17
CA HIS A 75 -0.60 13.37 -6.82
C HIS A 75 -0.15 14.22 -8.00
N GLU A 76 -0.47 15.52 -7.94
CA GLU A 76 -0.22 16.48 -9.01
C GLU A 76 1.27 16.55 -9.37
N ALA A 77 2.16 16.45 -8.36
CA ALA A 77 3.60 16.43 -8.56
C ALA A 77 4.10 15.24 -9.39
N ALA A 78 3.37 14.11 -9.40
CA ALA A 78 3.74 12.93 -10.18
C ALA A 78 3.38 13.08 -11.67
N GLY A 79 2.48 13.99 -12.03
CA GLY A 79 2.05 14.26 -13.42
C GLY A 79 1.24 13.14 -14.08
N SER A 80 1.07 11.99 -13.44
CA SER A 80 0.27 10.86 -13.89
C SER A 80 -0.12 9.97 -12.71
N ASN A 81 -1.26 9.30 -12.81
CA ASN A 81 -1.66 8.23 -11.89
C ASN A 81 -0.96 6.89 -12.22
N VAL A 82 -0.34 6.74 -13.40
CA VAL A 82 0.52 5.60 -13.76
C VAL A 82 1.92 5.83 -13.19
N ILE A 83 2.17 5.31 -12.00
CA ILE A 83 3.43 5.59 -11.27
C ILE A 83 4.56 4.61 -11.60
N SER A 84 4.24 3.54 -12.33
CA SER A 84 5.23 2.66 -12.94
C SER A 84 4.63 1.95 -14.15
N HIS A 85 5.41 1.86 -15.21
CA HIS A 85 5.15 1.03 -16.39
C HIS A 85 6.36 0.12 -16.58
N ARG A 86 6.14 -1.20 -16.66
CA ARG A 86 7.19 -2.17 -16.96
C ARG A 86 6.73 -3.17 -18.00
N GLU A 87 7.65 -3.50 -18.88
CA GLU A 87 7.47 -4.50 -19.92
C GLU A 87 8.44 -5.66 -19.67
N PHE A 88 7.95 -6.87 -19.86
CA PHE A 88 8.74 -8.09 -19.77
C PHE A 88 8.37 -8.98 -20.94
N ALA A 89 9.36 -9.30 -21.77
CA ALA A 89 9.18 -10.17 -22.92
C ALA A 89 10.18 -11.34 -22.88
N HIS A 90 9.72 -12.50 -23.34
CA HIS A 90 10.53 -13.68 -23.60
C HIS A 90 10.04 -14.35 -24.88
N GLY A 91 10.97 -14.83 -25.72
CA GLY A 91 10.64 -15.38 -27.03
C GLY A 91 10.24 -14.31 -28.04
N ASN A 92 9.51 -14.72 -29.09
CA ASN A 92 8.96 -13.84 -30.11
C ASN A 92 7.44 -14.04 -30.18
N THR A 93 6.72 -13.33 -29.31
CA THR A 93 5.27 -13.38 -29.19
C THR A 93 4.58 -13.01 -30.49
N ASP A 94 5.05 -12.00 -31.22
CA ASP A 94 4.44 -11.56 -32.48
C ASP A 94 4.46 -12.67 -33.54
N ALA A 95 5.62 -13.31 -33.75
CA ALA A 95 5.75 -14.41 -34.70
C ALA A 95 4.88 -15.62 -34.31
N ALA A 96 4.76 -15.90 -33.01
CA ALA A 96 3.92 -17.00 -32.52
C ALA A 96 2.43 -16.73 -32.73
N PHE A 97 1.97 -15.47 -32.59
CA PHE A 97 0.61 -15.07 -32.91
C PHE A 97 0.33 -15.10 -34.41
N GLU A 98 1.28 -14.67 -35.24
CA GLU A 98 1.16 -14.76 -36.71
C GLU A 98 1.07 -16.21 -37.22
N ALA A 99 1.79 -17.13 -36.58
CA ALA A 99 1.81 -18.55 -36.93
C ALA A 99 0.68 -19.38 -36.27
N ALA A 100 -0.08 -18.79 -35.34
CA ALA A 100 -1.07 -19.52 -34.56
C ALA A 100 -2.26 -19.99 -35.41
N THR A 101 -2.74 -21.20 -35.14
CA THR A 101 -3.96 -21.70 -35.77
C THR A 101 -5.21 -21.06 -35.17
N HIS A 102 -5.15 -20.77 -33.87
CA HIS A 102 -6.23 -20.17 -33.11
C HIS A 102 -5.70 -19.14 -32.12
N THR A 103 -6.52 -18.12 -31.86
CA THR A 103 -6.27 -17.10 -30.84
C THR A 103 -7.52 -16.95 -29.97
N CYS A 104 -7.33 -16.60 -28.71
CA CYS A 104 -8.42 -16.19 -27.83
C CYS A 104 -7.98 -15.05 -26.91
N GLU A 105 -8.96 -14.31 -26.40
CA GLU A 105 -8.75 -13.19 -25.48
C GLU A 105 -9.66 -13.32 -24.25
N LEU A 106 -9.22 -12.74 -23.13
CA LEU A 106 -9.94 -12.73 -21.87
C LEU A 106 -9.65 -11.46 -21.08
N ASP A 107 -10.72 -10.74 -20.73
CA ASP A 107 -10.68 -9.65 -19.77
C ASP A 107 -11.08 -10.14 -18.38
N ILE A 108 -10.21 -9.90 -17.40
CA ILE A 108 -10.39 -10.30 -16.00
C ILE A 108 -10.36 -9.05 -15.12
N ARG A 109 -11.42 -8.87 -14.33
CA ARG A 109 -11.46 -7.89 -13.23
C ARG A 109 -11.42 -8.63 -11.90
N TYR A 110 -10.28 -8.55 -11.21
CA TYR A 110 -10.12 -9.10 -9.87
C TYR A 110 -10.39 -8.01 -8.82
N PRO A 111 -11.31 -8.23 -7.88
CA PRO A 111 -11.71 -7.21 -6.92
C PRO A 111 -10.64 -6.97 -5.85
N ARG A 112 -10.79 -5.83 -5.16
CA ARG A 112 -9.98 -5.46 -4.00
C ARG A 112 -10.41 -6.32 -2.83
N ASN A 113 -9.44 -6.89 -2.08
CA ASN A 113 -9.75 -7.78 -0.96
C ASN A 113 -9.24 -7.19 0.35
N ALA A 114 -10.14 -7.07 1.31
CA ALA A 114 -9.78 -6.76 2.68
C ALA A 114 -9.04 -7.95 3.30
N ILE A 115 -7.99 -7.66 4.07
CA ILE A 115 -7.22 -8.67 4.79
C ILE A 115 -7.61 -8.56 6.25
N THR A 116 -8.47 -9.44 6.76
CA THR A 116 -9.16 -9.26 8.04
C THR A 116 -8.69 -10.26 9.11
N PRO A 117 -7.49 -10.11 9.71
CA PRO A 117 -7.10 -10.90 10.88
C PRO A 117 -8.06 -10.64 12.04
N MET A 118 -8.27 -11.63 12.91
CA MET A 118 -9.17 -11.49 14.07
C MET A 118 -8.69 -10.39 15.03
N GLU A 119 -7.38 -10.28 15.23
CA GLU A 119 -6.75 -9.18 15.97
C GLU A 119 -6.41 -8.02 15.01
N GLY A 120 -6.97 -6.84 15.26
CA GLY A 120 -6.61 -5.59 14.58
C GLY A 120 -5.17 -5.13 14.88
N TYR A 121 -4.83 -3.93 14.43
CA TYR A 121 -3.58 -3.28 14.75
C TYR A 121 -3.50 -2.91 16.24
N ALA A 122 -2.33 -3.11 16.83
CA ALA A 122 -2.06 -2.77 18.22
C ALA A 122 -0.71 -2.10 18.34
N VAL A 123 -0.68 -0.92 18.97
CA VAL A 123 0.55 -0.14 19.20
C VAL A 123 0.54 0.43 20.60
N VAL A 124 1.66 0.29 21.30
CA VAL A 124 2.00 1.06 22.50
C VAL A 124 3.32 1.75 22.24
N ALA A 125 3.31 3.08 22.22
CA ALA A 125 4.48 3.91 21.97
C ALA A 125 4.84 4.72 23.22
N GLU A 126 6.13 4.80 23.52
CA GLU A 126 6.66 5.59 24.62
C GLU A 126 7.86 6.41 24.13
N TYR A 127 7.88 7.70 24.48
CA TYR A 127 9.05 8.56 24.26
C TYR A 127 9.97 8.50 25.48
N LYS A 128 11.24 8.11 25.25
CA LYS A 128 12.30 8.07 26.26
C LYS A 128 13.08 9.37 26.20
N SER A 129 12.66 10.35 27.00
CA SER A 129 13.23 11.71 27.01
C SER A 129 14.72 11.75 27.33
N GLU A 130 15.16 10.93 28.28
CA GLU A 130 16.57 10.79 28.69
C GLU A 130 17.48 10.39 27.51
N ASP A 131 16.94 9.59 26.60
CA ASP A 131 17.67 9.05 25.45
C ASP A 131 17.36 9.77 24.13
N SER A 132 16.39 10.69 24.12
CA SER A 132 15.82 11.27 22.90
C SER A 132 15.43 10.19 21.88
N GLY A 133 14.74 9.15 22.35
CA GLY A 133 14.37 7.98 21.57
C GLY A 133 12.97 7.44 21.89
N TYR A 134 12.63 6.29 21.33
CA TYR A 134 11.31 5.68 21.48
C TYR A 134 11.42 4.19 21.84
N ASP A 135 10.52 3.70 22.70
CA ASP A 135 10.23 2.28 22.88
C ASP A 135 8.82 2.00 22.37
N VAL A 136 8.70 1.09 21.40
CA VAL A 136 7.43 0.73 20.78
C VAL A 136 7.21 -0.77 20.92
N MET A 137 6.03 -1.16 21.39
CA MET A 137 5.51 -2.51 21.24
C MET A 137 4.38 -2.47 20.22
N SER A 138 4.46 -3.27 19.16
CA SER A 138 3.34 -3.42 18.23
C SER A 138 3.31 -4.78 17.56
N ASN A 139 2.15 -5.17 17.05
CA ASN A 139 1.98 -6.41 16.28
C ASN A 139 2.44 -6.28 14.81
N PHE A 140 3.38 -5.38 14.52
CA PHE A 140 4.00 -5.22 13.20
C PHE A 140 4.71 -6.50 12.74
N GLN A 141 4.51 -6.87 11.47
CA GLN A 141 5.10 -8.06 10.85
C GLN A 141 5.80 -7.76 9.50
N GLY A 142 6.17 -6.50 9.26
CA GLY A 142 6.92 -6.13 8.07
C GLY A 142 8.43 -6.42 8.19
N PRO A 143 9.19 -6.24 7.09
CA PRO A 143 10.63 -6.45 7.09
C PRO A 143 11.34 -5.43 7.97
N PHE A 144 12.49 -5.82 8.55
CA PHE A 144 13.28 -4.95 9.42
C PHE A 144 13.76 -3.66 8.74
N SER A 145 13.83 -3.61 7.41
CA SER A 145 14.15 -2.38 6.66
C SER A 145 13.19 -1.22 6.98
N VAL A 146 11.91 -1.50 7.28
CA VAL A 146 10.91 -0.49 7.65
C VAL A 146 11.23 0.16 9.00
N HIS A 147 11.98 -0.51 9.88
CA HIS A 147 12.46 0.09 11.13
C HIS A 147 13.30 1.35 10.87
N THR A 148 14.19 1.30 9.89
CA THR A 148 15.00 2.46 9.50
C THR A 148 14.14 3.56 8.88
N VAL A 149 13.13 3.19 8.09
CA VAL A 149 12.15 4.14 7.52
C VAL A 149 11.40 4.88 8.62
N MET A 150 10.91 4.17 9.65
CA MET A 150 10.24 4.78 10.80
C MET A 150 11.19 5.70 11.59
N ALA A 151 12.44 5.29 11.82
CA ALA A 151 13.42 6.12 12.54
C ALA A 151 13.72 7.43 11.78
N MET A 152 13.87 7.36 10.45
CA MET A 152 14.04 8.53 9.59
C MET A 152 12.81 9.45 9.63
N ALA A 153 11.60 8.89 9.58
CA ALA A 153 10.36 9.64 9.68
C ALA A 153 10.24 10.41 11.01
N LEU A 154 10.71 9.78 12.10
CA LEU A 154 10.78 10.37 13.44
C LEU A 154 11.98 11.29 13.67
N ASN A 155 12.84 11.47 12.67
CA ASN A 155 14.09 12.23 12.73
C ASN A 155 15.01 11.79 13.88
N VAL A 156 15.17 10.47 14.06
CA VAL A 156 16.09 9.88 15.05
C VAL A 156 17.00 8.84 14.38
N LYS A 157 18.14 8.55 15.02
CA LYS A 157 18.98 7.41 14.60
C LYS A 157 18.22 6.10 14.83
N SER A 158 18.44 5.09 13.98
CA SER A 158 17.80 3.77 14.16
C SER A 158 18.06 3.17 15.54
N SER A 159 19.26 3.37 16.12
CA SER A 159 19.58 2.93 17.49
C SER A 159 18.76 3.59 18.60
N LYS A 160 18.05 4.69 18.30
CA LYS A 160 17.14 5.41 19.21
C LYS A 160 15.68 5.05 19.00
N LEU A 161 15.36 4.10 18.13
CA LEU A 161 14.03 3.49 18.00
C LEU A 161 14.12 2.03 18.42
N ARG A 162 13.65 1.68 19.61
CA ARG A 162 13.51 0.30 20.02
C ARG A 162 12.11 -0.19 19.65
N HIS A 163 12.03 -1.19 18.78
CA HIS A 163 10.76 -1.79 18.37
C HIS A 163 10.71 -3.26 18.82
N ARG A 164 9.65 -3.60 19.55
CA ARG A 164 9.39 -4.93 20.09
C ARG A 164 8.14 -5.50 19.43
N SER A 165 8.22 -6.78 19.07
CA SER A 165 7.07 -7.56 18.63
C SER A 165 6.58 -8.43 19.79
N PRO A 166 5.26 -8.56 20.00
CA PRO A 166 4.73 -9.48 20.99
C PRO A 166 5.00 -10.93 20.58
N PRO A 167 5.09 -11.88 21.53
CA PRO A 167 5.30 -13.29 21.22
C PRO A 167 4.10 -13.92 20.48
N ASN A 168 2.90 -13.37 20.72
CA ASN A 168 1.66 -13.82 20.09
C ASN A 168 1.06 -12.68 19.27
N SER A 169 0.59 -12.97 18.06
CA SER A 169 -0.11 -12.03 17.17
C SER A 169 -1.27 -12.76 16.51
N GLY A 170 -2.46 -12.18 16.51
CA GLY A 170 -3.70 -12.79 16.03
C GLY A 170 -3.87 -12.76 14.50
N GLY A 171 -2.83 -13.18 13.78
CA GLY A 171 -2.78 -13.21 12.32
C GLY A 171 -2.47 -11.85 11.68
N SER A 172 -2.04 -11.86 10.43
CA SER A 172 -1.78 -10.63 9.64
C SER A 172 -2.17 -10.83 8.19
N PHE A 173 -1.72 -11.95 7.60
CA PHE A 173 -1.94 -12.27 6.19
C PHE A 173 -1.49 -11.14 5.24
N GLY A 174 -0.48 -10.37 5.66
CA GLY A 174 0.06 -9.22 4.95
C GLY A 174 -0.34 -7.89 5.59
N SER A 175 -1.53 -7.74 6.16
CA SER A 175 -2.02 -6.42 6.63
C SER A 175 -1.10 -5.75 7.66
N LYS A 176 -0.51 -6.47 8.61
CA LYS A 176 0.33 -5.89 9.69
C LYS A 176 1.73 -5.47 9.23
N LEU A 177 2.03 -5.55 7.94
CA LEU A 177 3.21 -4.89 7.38
C LEU A 177 2.98 -3.38 7.17
N THR A 178 1.73 -2.90 7.12
CA THR A 178 1.39 -1.49 6.82
C THR A 178 1.04 -0.66 8.04
N ILE A 179 1.14 -1.20 9.26
CA ILE A 179 0.87 -0.46 10.51
C ILE A 179 1.92 0.62 10.84
N PHE A 180 3.09 0.60 10.17
CA PHE A 180 4.23 1.49 10.46
C PHE A 180 3.97 3.01 10.42
N PRO A 181 3.08 3.58 9.57
CA PRO A 181 2.75 5.00 9.63
C PRO A 181 2.04 5.35 10.94
N TYR A 182 1.12 4.50 11.39
CA TYR A 182 0.44 4.67 12.68
C TYR A 182 1.42 4.57 13.85
N ILE A 183 2.45 3.71 13.76
CA ILE A 183 3.54 3.67 14.74
C ILE A 183 4.24 5.03 14.84
N VAL A 184 4.60 5.64 13.70
CA VAL A 184 5.26 6.96 13.66
C VAL A 184 4.37 8.03 14.28
N VAL A 185 3.09 8.08 13.91
CA VAL A 185 2.12 9.04 14.46
C VAL A 185 1.98 8.89 15.98
N LEU A 186 1.90 7.67 16.50
CA LEU A 186 1.76 7.43 17.94
C LEU A 186 3.04 7.73 18.71
N CYS A 187 4.23 7.52 18.12
CA CYS A 187 5.48 8.00 18.69
C CYS A 187 5.48 9.53 18.83
N ILE A 188 5.01 10.26 17.82
CA ILE A 188 4.87 11.71 17.88
C ILE A 188 3.90 12.11 19.00
N CYS A 189 2.75 11.45 19.12
CA CYS A 189 1.80 11.67 20.21
C CYS A 189 2.42 11.40 21.59
N ALA A 190 3.18 10.33 21.74
CA ALA A 190 3.87 9.99 22.99
C ALA A 190 4.90 11.05 23.38
N ARG A 191 5.62 11.62 22.40
CA ARG A 191 6.54 12.73 22.64
C ARG A 191 5.82 14.00 23.04
N LEU A 192 4.75 14.37 22.34
CA LEU A 192 3.97 15.58 22.61
C LEU A 192 3.30 15.55 24.00
N THR A 193 2.79 14.38 24.39
CA THR A 193 2.12 14.20 25.67
C THR A 193 3.09 13.89 26.82
N SER A 194 4.34 13.53 26.52
CA SER A 194 5.32 13.01 27.49
C SER A 194 4.77 11.83 28.30
N ARG A 195 3.92 11.01 27.69
CA ARG A 195 3.28 9.84 28.30
C ARG A 195 3.24 8.68 27.30
N PRO A 196 3.19 7.42 27.78
CA PRO A 196 2.89 6.30 26.91
C PRO A 196 1.54 6.47 26.24
N VAL A 197 1.47 6.19 24.94
CA VAL A 197 0.23 6.24 24.14
C VAL A 197 -0.06 4.83 23.64
N LYS A 198 -1.29 4.37 23.87
CA LYS A 198 -1.81 3.09 23.41
C LYS A 198 -2.92 3.32 22.39
N TRP A 199 -2.84 2.60 21.28
CA TRP A 199 -3.93 2.49 20.30
C TRP A 199 -4.17 1.03 19.98
N ILE A 200 -5.45 0.66 20.01
CA ILE A 200 -5.95 -0.64 19.57
C ILE A 200 -7.00 -0.32 18.53
N GLU A 201 -6.74 -0.75 17.31
CA GLU A 201 -7.61 -0.55 16.16
C GLU A 201 -8.90 -1.35 16.35
N ASP A 202 -10.04 -0.70 16.09
CA ASP A 202 -11.32 -1.38 16.00
C ASP A 202 -11.59 -1.94 14.59
N ARG A 203 -12.67 -2.70 14.43
CA ARG A 203 -12.98 -3.32 13.14
C ARG A 203 -13.37 -2.30 12.06
N LEU A 204 -13.98 -1.19 12.43
CA LEU A 204 -14.41 -0.17 11.48
C LEU A 204 -13.21 0.60 10.93
N GLU A 205 -12.28 1.00 11.81
CA GLU A 205 -10.97 1.53 11.45
C GLU A 205 -10.25 0.56 10.50
N HIS A 206 -10.23 -0.73 10.86
CA HIS A 206 -9.57 -1.74 10.03
C HIS A 206 -10.16 -1.84 8.63
N LEU A 207 -11.48 -1.90 8.50
CA LEU A 207 -12.13 -2.03 7.19
C LEU A 207 -11.98 -0.77 6.33
N SER A 208 -11.79 0.40 6.95
CA SER A 208 -11.75 1.69 6.26
C SER A 208 -10.32 2.19 5.97
N ALA A 209 -9.36 1.90 6.84
CA ALA A 209 -8.05 2.56 6.87
C ALA A 209 -6.84 1.59 6.91
N SER A 210 -7.07 0.28 7.04
CA SER A 210 -6.04 -0.74 6.90
C SER A 210 -5.57 -0.87 5.44
N SER A 211 -4.54 -1.68 5.21
CA SER A 211 -4.19 -2.09 3.85
C SER A 211 -5.10 -3.19 3.33
N VAL A 212 -5.21 -3.22 2.00
CA VAL A 212 -5.98 -4.17 1.22
C VAL A 212 -5.11 -4.72 0.12
N ALA A 213 -5.41 -5.94 -0.34
CA ALA A 213 -4.78 -6.44 -1.55
C ALA A 213 -5.27 -5.61 -2.76
N PRO A 214 -4.37 -5.20 -3.67
CA PRO A 214 -4.74 -4.42 -4.85
C PRO A 214 -5.74 -5.19 -5.71
N ASN A 215 -6.74 -4.49 -6.25
CA ASN A 215 -7.52 -4.98 -7.39
C ASN A 215 -6.66 -4.93 -8.66
N ARG A 216 -7.07 -5.71 -9.65
CA ARG A 216 -6.40 -5.76 -10.93
C ARG A 216 -7.37 -5.90 -12.08
N VAL A 217 -7.17 -5.11 -13.12
CA VAL A 217 -7.74 -5.36 -14.44
C VAL A 217 -6.66 -6.01 -15.28
N THR A 218 -6.97 -7.12 -15.93
CA THR A 218 -6.03 -7.86 -16.77
C THR A 218 -6.67 -8.16 -18.11
N HIS A 219 -6.00 -7.79 -19.18
CA HIS A 219 -6.28 -8.29 -20.52
C HIS A 219 -5.28 -9.41 -20.84
N VAL A 220 -5.76 -10.57 -21.28
CA VAL A 220 -4.94 -11.71 -21.66
C VAL A 220 -5.28 -12.12 -23.08
N GLU A 221 -4.27 -12.28 -23.93
CA GLU A 221 -4.39 -12.93 -25.24
C GLU A 221 -3.55 -14.22 -25.23
N ALA A 222 -4.06 -15.27 -25.88
CA ALA A 222 -3.34 -16.52 -26.06
C ALA A 222 -3.37 -16.96 -27.53
N ALA A 223 -2.23 -17.42 -28.02
CA ALA A 223 -2.10 -18.07 -29.33
C ALA A 223 -1.83 -19.56 -29.13
N TYR A 224 -2.58 -20.42 -29.82
CA TYR A 224 -2.51 -21.87 -29.59
C TYR A 224 -2.79 -22.70 -30.86
N HIS A 225 -2.29 -23.92 -30.88
CA HIS A 225 -2.51 -24.89 -31.95
C HIS A 225 -3.85 -25.62 -31.81
N THR A 226 -4.29 -26.31 -32.86
CA THR A 226 -5.54 -27.10 -32.85
C THR A 226 -5.57 -28.20 -31.77
N ASP A 227 -4.41 -28.69 -31.33
CA ASP A 227 -4.30 -29.68 -30.24
C ASP A 227 -4.40 -29.07 -28.83
N GLY A 228 -4.54 -27.74 -28.73
CA GLY A 228 -4.63 -27.01 -27.47
C GLY A 228 -3.28 -26.56 -26.88
N THR A 229 -2.16 -26.84 -27.55
CA THR A 229 -0.84 -26.38 -27.10
C THR A 229 -0.73 -24.87 -27.22
N VAL A 230 -0.57 -24.18 -26.09
CA VAL A 230 -0.38 -22.73 -26.03
C VAL A 230 1.05 -22.36 -26.41
N GLN A 231 1.20 -21.53 -27.45
CA GLN A 231 2.49 -21.08 -27.98
C GLN A 231 2.91 -19.74 -27.42
N ALA A 232 1.94 -18.87 -27.16
CA ALA A 232 2.21 -17.49 -26.75
C ALA A 232 1.14 -16.92 -25.83
N LEU A 233 1.57 -16.05 -24.93
CA LEU A 233 0.69 -15.22 -24.10
C LEU A 233 1.08 -13.73 -24.21
N ARG A 234 0.08 -12.85 -24.33
CA ARG A 234 0.23 -11.42 -24.04
C ARG A 234 -0.61 -11.09 -22.82
N LEU A 235 -0.03 -10.41 -21.84
CA LEU A 235 -0.71 -9.98 -20.62
C LEU A 235 -0.54 -8.49 -20.43
N LYS A 236 -1.63 -7.77 -20.20
CA LYS A 236 -1.62 -6.37 -19.81
C LYS A 236 -2.35 -6.18 -18.49
N HIS A 237 -1.65 -5.68 -17.49
CA HIS A 237 -2.16 -5.51 -16.14
C HIS A 237 -2.23 -4.04 -15.75
N TRP A 238 -3.38 -3.63 -15.22
CA TRP A 238 -3.57 -2.41 -14.45
C TRP A 238 -3.77 -2.78 -12.98
N ASP A 239 -2.72 -2.63 -12.17
CA ASP A 239 -2.71 -2.99 -10.75
C ASP A 239 -2.97 -1.73 -9.91
N ASP A 240 -4.04 -1.76 -9.14
CA ASP A 240 -4.53 -0.59 -8.42
C ASP A 240 -4.04 -0.61 -6.97
N HIS A 241 -3.13 0.31 -6.66
CA HIS A 241 -2.52 0.43 -5.33
C HIS A 241 -3.23 1.43 -4.42
N GLY A 242 -4.35 2.03 -4.86
CA GLY A 242 -5.04 3.09 -4.13
C GLY A 242 -4.15 4.32 -3.95
N ALA A 243 -4.30 5.02 -2.83
CA ALA A 243 -3.76 6.37 -2.72
C ALA A 243 -2.24 6.51 -2.63
N TYR A 244 -1.54 5.48 -2.15
CA TYR A 244 -0.10 5.57 -1.93
C TYR A 244 0.58 4.23 -2.20
N LEU A 245 1.75 4.28 -2.82
CA LEU A 245 2.63 3.14 -2.91
C LEU A 245 3.41 2.98 -1.58
N ARG A 246 3.23 1.84 -0.91
CA ARG A 246 3.81 1.58 0.43
C ARG A 246 4.76 0.39 0.36
N ALA A 247 5.91 0.46 1.02
CA ALA A 247 6.82 -0.69 1.08
C ALA A 247 6.12 -1.92 1.70
N PRO A 248 6.33 -3.15 1.18
CA PRO A 248 7.22 -3.53 0.07
C PRO A 248 6.55 -3.51 -1.32
N MET A 249 5.39 -2.87 -1.48
CA MET A 249 4.81 -2.66 -2.82
C MET A 249 5.77 -1.81 -3.67
N PRO A 250 5.90 -2.13 -4.96
CA PRO A 250 5.08 -3.05 -5.75
C PRO A 250 5.75 -4.40 -6.01
N ALA A 251 6.67 -4.85 -5.16
CA ALA A 251 7.38 -6.11 -5.38
C ALA A 251 6.47 -7.33 -5.73
N PRO A 252 5.24 -7.47 -5.18
CA PRO A 252 4.37 -8.59 -5.54
C PRO A 252 4.00 -8.67 -7.03
N ILE A 253 3.76 -7.55 -7.72
CA ILE A 253 3.37 -7.58 -9.14
C ILE A 253 4.53 -8.09 -10.00
N TYR A 254 5.77 -7.71 -9.68
CA TYR A 254 6.95 -8.14 -10.44
C TYR A 254 7.33 -9.59 -10.15
N ARG A 255 6.99 -10.12 -8.97
CA ARG A 255 7.15 -11.57 -8.72
C ARG A 255 6.28 -12.41 -9.66
N MET A 256 5.18 -11.85 -10.17
CA MET A 256 4.34 -12.56 -11.13
C MET A 256 5.03 -12.81 -12.47
N HIS A 257 6.06 -12.03 -12.84
CA HIS A 257 6.83 -12.31 -14.06
C HIS A 257 7.46 -13.70 -14.06
N GLY A 258 7.93 -14.18 -12.90
CA GLY A 258 8.44 -15.54 -12.76
C GLY A 258 7.37 -16.64 -12.74
N LEU A 259 6.08 -16.26 -12.76
CA LEU A 259 4.93 -17.15 -12.69
C LEU A 259 3.96 -16.94 -13.86
N SER A 260 4.27 -16.10 -14.85
CA SER A 260 3.37 -15.78 -15.96
C SER A 260 3.04 -16.99 -16.83
N THR A 261 3.99 -17.91 -17.00
CA THR A 261 3.78 -19.21 -17.66
C THR A 261 3.48 -20.33 -16.66
N ASN A 262 3.73 -20.09 -15.36
CA ASN A 262 3.50 -20.99 -14.23
C ASN A 262 4.04 -22.42 -14.49
N GLY A 263 3.17 -23.42 -14.49
CA GLY A 263 3.51 -24.82 -14.74
C GLY A 263 3.38 -25.25 -16.21
N TYR A 264 3.22 -24.32 -17.15
CA TYR A 264 2.99 -24.62 -18.57
C TYR A 264 4.24 -24.33 -19.41
N ALA A 265 4.48 -25.17 -20.41
CA ALA A 265 5.55 -24.99 -21.40
C ALA A 265 5.11 -23.97 -22.46
N ILE A 266 5.23 -22.68 -22.13
CA ILE A 266 4.91 -21.56 -23.02
C ILE A 266 6.20 -20.80 -23.27
N GLU A 267 6.65 -20.80 -24.52
CA GLU A 267 7.96 -20.24 -24.91
C GLU A 267 7.92 -18.73 -25.18
N ASN A 268 6.76 -18.20 -25.54
CA ASN A 268 6.62 -16.80 -25.92
C ASN A 268 5.68 -16.09 -24.95
N VAL A 269 6.17 -15.08 -24.26
CA VAL A 269 5.35 -14.30 -23.32
C VAL A 269 5.73 -12.84 -23.40
N ASP A 270 4.72 -11.98 -23.45
CA ASP A 270 4.83 -10.53 -23.30
C ASP A 270 3.92 -10.07 -22.15
N VAL A 271 4.46 -9.26 -21.24
CA VAL A 271 3.77 -8.79 -20.03
C VAL A 271 4.01 -7.31 -19.83
N ILE A 272 2.92 -6.54 -19.89
CA ILE A 272 2.87 -5.12 -19.53
C ILE A 272 2.25 -4.99 -18.14
N ASN A 273 2.99 -4.39 -17.22
CA ASN A 273 2.56 -4.10 -15.85
C ASN A 273 2.49 -2.59 -15.64
N GLN A 274 1.30 -2.09 -15.36
CA GLN A 274 1.06 -0.70 -14.96
C GLN A 274 0.61 -0.65 -13.51
N ILE A 275 1.27 0.20 -12.73
CA ILE A 275 0.95 0.47 -11.33
C ILE A 275 0.20 1.78 -11.28
N ILE A 276 -1.05 1.71 -10.84
CA ILE A 276 -1.99 2.81 -10.87
C ILE A 276 -2.31 3.25 -9.45
N LEU A 277 -2.36 4.56 -9.25
CA LEU A 277 -2.94 5.17 -8.05
C LEU A 277 -4.36 5.63 -8.32
N THR A 278 -5.24 5.40 -7.35
CA THR A 278 -6.66 5.77 -7.36
C THR A 278 -7.04 6.42 -6.03
#